data_AF-A0A0K3B7J8-F1
#
_entry.id   AF-A0A0K3B7J8-F1
#
_cell.length_a   1.000
_cell.length_b   1.000
_cell.length_c   1.000
_cell.angle_alpha   90.00
_cell.angle_beta   90.00
_cell.angle_gamma   90.00
#
_symmetry.space_group_name_H-M   'P 1'
#
loop_
_entity.id
_entity.type
_entity.pdbx_description
1 polymer ?
#
loop_
_entity_poly.entity_id
_entity_poly.type
_entity_poly.pdbx_seq_one_letter_code
_entity_poly.pdbx_strand_id
1 'polypeptide(L)' 'MAMAHGLLPPRFSVLVDTAAGIGMRQGECLGLAVEDIDFLRGVVHIRRQVKTGRCKHVFTLPK' A
#
# COMPACT_ATOMS: atom_id res chain seq x y z
N MET A 1 -7.22 -18.71 -1.02
CA MET A 1 -5.84 -18.40 -1.43
C MET A 1 -5.12 -17.81 -0.24
N ALA A 2 -4.19 -18.54 0.37
CA ALA A 2 -3.41 -18.01 1.50
C ALA A 2 -2.26 -17.15 0.94
N MET A 3 -2.38 -15.84 1.04
CA MET A 3 -1.41 -14.86 0.52
C MET A 3 -0.19 -14.79 1.45
N ALA A 4 0.85 -15.60 1.23
CA ALA A 4 2.22 -15.46 1.78
C ALA A 4 2.46 -15.03 3.26
N HIS A 5 1.45 -15.06 4.15
CA HIS A 5 1.54 -14.50 5.52
C HIS A 5 2.63 -15.15 6.37
N GLY A 6 3.06 -16.37 6.04
CA GLY A 6 4.14 -17.09 6.73
C GLY A 6 5.55 -16.86 6.17
N LEU A 7 5.69 -16.14 5.05
CA LEU A 7 6.97 -15.90 4.38
C LEU A 7 7.55 -14.50 4.65
N LEU A 8 6.76 -13.62 5.28
CA LEU A 8 7.13 -12.25 5.57
C LEU A 8 6.96 -11.95 7.06
N PRO A 9 7.76 -11.02 7.62
CA PRO A 9 7.47 -10.44 8.92
C PRO A 9 6.03 -9.94 9.01
N PRO A 10 5.33 -10.12 10.15
CA PRO A 10 3.89 -9.81 10.26
C PRO A 10 3.51 -8.40 9.79
N ARG A 11 4.35 -7.41 10.05
CA ARG A 11 4.13 -6.01 9.63
C ARG A 11 4.06 -5.81 8.11
N PHE A 12 4.58 -6.73 7.31
CA PHE A 12 4.61 -6.63 5.84
C PHE A 12 3.56 -7.49 5.16
N SER A 13 2.81 -8.33 5.88
CA SER A 13 1.78 -9.15 5.26
C SER A 13 0.69 -8.30 4.61
N VAL A 14 0.36 -7.16 5.24
CA VAL A 14 -0.64 -6.21 4.70
C VAL A 14 -0.28 -5.68 3.32
N LEU A 15 1.02 -5.54 3.00
CA LEU A 15 1.46 -5.08 1.67
C LEU A 15 1.08 -6.09 0.59
N VAL A 16 1.12 -7.40 0.90
CA VAL A 16 0.73 -8.46 -0.02
C VAL A 16 -0.78 -8.44 -0.22
N ASP A 17 -1.54 -8.30 0.87
CA ASP A 17 -3.00 -8.24 0.81
C ASP A 17 -3.48 -7.05 -0.02
N THR A 18 -2.90 -5.86 0.18
CA THR A 18 -3.29 -4.66 -0.58
C THR A 18 -2.82 -4.73 -2.04
N ALA A 19 -1.62 -5.23 -2.30
CA ALA A 19 -1.10 -5.34 -3.67
C ALA A 19 -1.87 -6.39 -4.49
N ALA A 20 -2.10 -7.58 -3.93
CA ALA A 20 -2.76 -8.67 -4.63
C ALA A 20 -4.30 -8.54 -4.59
N GLY A 21 -4.86 -8.03 -3.49
CA GLY A 21 -6.30 -7.96 -3.28
C GLY A 21 -6.97 -6.81 -4.02
N ILE A 22 -6.33 -5.64 -4.07
CA ILE A 22 -6.91 -4.43 -4.70
C ILE A 22 -6.00 -3.79 -5.75
N GLY A 23 -4.91 -4.46 -6.14
CA GLY A 23 -4.06 -4.04 -7.25
C GLY A 23 -3.17 -2.83 -6.95
N MET A 24 -2.95 -2.50 -5.68
CA MET A 24 -2.10 -1.36 -5.32
C MET A 24 -0.65 -1.58 -5.74
N ARG A 25 -0.02 -0.54 -6.26
CA ARG A 25 1.41 -0.56 -6.58
C ARG A 25 2.24 -0.44 -5.31
N GLN A 26 3.45 -0.99 -5.29
CA GLN A 26 4.35 -0.95 -4.13
C GLN A 26 4.48 0.46 -3.52
N GLY A 27 4.64 1.49 -4.35
CA GLY A 27 4.73 2.88 -3.88
C GLY A 27 3.44 3.38 -3.21
N GLU A 28 2.28 2.94 -3.68
CA GLU A 28 0.97 3.28 -3.11
C GLU A 28 0.75 2.52 -1.80
N CYS A 29 1.12 1.24 -1.73
CA CYS A 29 1.07 0.46 -0.48
C CYS A 29 1.91 1.12 0.63
N LEU A 30 3.10 1.62 0.28
CA LEU A 30 3.99 2.33 1.20
C LEU A 30 3.52 3.76 1.51
N GLY A 31 2.66 4.34 0.67
CA GLY A 31 2.11 5.68 0.85
C GLY A 31 0.72 5.72 1.50
N LEU A 32 0.12 4.56 1.75
CA LEU A 32 -1.21 4.44 2.33
C LEU A 32 -1.21 4.86 3.80
N ALA A 33 -2.10 5.77 4.16
CA ALA A 33 -2.35 6.15 5.54
C ALA A 33 -3.70 5.60 6.03
N VAL A 34 -3.91 5.55 7.34
CA VAL A 34 -5.17 5.05 7.92
C VAL A 34 -6.34 5.94 7.51
N GLU A 35 -6.11 7.25 7.38
CA GLU A 35 -7.12 8.24 6.99
C GLU A 35 -7.58 8.09 5.53
N ASP A 36 -6.84 7.33 4.72
CA ASP A 36 -7.18 7.05 3.32
C ASP A 36 -8.18 5.89 3.19
N ILE A 37 -8.60 5.26 4.30
CA ILE A 37 -9.47 4.07 4.30
C ILE A 37 -10.84 4.42 4.89
N ASP A 38 -11.88 4.29 4.08
CA ASP A 38 -13.27 4.28 4.55
C ASP A 38 -13.71 2.83 4.82
N PHE A 39 -13.55 2.40 6.08
CA PHE A 39 -13.91 1.06 6.52
C PHE A 39 -15.41 0.77 6.43
N LEU A 40 -16.27 1.78 6.57
CA LEU A 40 -17.73 1.63 6.50
C LEU A 40 -18.18 1.37 5.08
N ARG A 41 -17.55 2.02 4.10
CA ARG A 41 -17.90 1.88 2.68
C ARG A 41 -17.04 0.84 1.96
N GLY A 42 -16.01 0.30 2.61
CA GLY A 42 -15.06 -0.63 2.00
C GLY A 42 -14.27 0.02 0.87
N VAL A 43 -13.92 1.31 1.01
CA VAL A 43 -13.22 2.08 -0.03
C VAL A 43 -11.83 2.47 0.45
N VAL A 44 -10.83 2.25 -0.40
CA VAL A 44 -9.46 2.73 -0.19
C VAL A 44 -9.17 3.85 -1.18
N HIS A 45 -8.83 5.02 -0.68
CA HIS A 45 -8.51 6.19 -1.50
C HIS A 45 -7.00 6.26 -1.77
N ILE A 46 -6.59 5.99 -3.01
CA ILE A 46 -5.18 6.11 -3.39
C ILE A 46 -4.84 7.59 -3.57
N ARG A 47 -4.26 8.23 -2.54
CA ARG A 47 -3.95 9.67 -2.54
C ARG A 47 -2.50 10.00 -2.90
N ARG A 48 -1.57 9.10 -2.58
CA ARG A 48 -0.13 9.33 -2.68
C ARG A 48 0.62 8.03 -2.90
N GLN A 49 1.80 8.14 -3.47
CA GLN A 49 2.76 7.04 -3.54
C GLN A 49 4.14 7.50 -3.08
N VAL A 50 4.88 6.60 -2.44
CA VAL A 50 6.31 6.77 -2.17
C VAL A 50 7.10 6.47 -3.45
N LYS A 51 7.95 7.41 -3.85
CA LYS A 51 8.90 7.24 -4.96
C LYS A 51 10.30 7.63 -4.50
N THR A 52 11.31 6.92 -5.02
CA THR A 52 12.70 7.33 -4.86
C THR A 52 13.08 8.33 -5.94
N GLY A 53 13.51 9.53 -5.55
CA GLY A 53 14.02 10.58 -6.45
C GLY A 53 15.25 11.25 -5.84
N ARG A 54 16.32 11.42 -6.63
CA ARG A 54 17.61 11.98 -6.17
C ARG A 54 18.07 11.39 -4.83
N CYS A 55 17.99 10.07 -4.70
CA CYS A 55 18.36 9.30 -3.51
C CYS A 55 17.51 9.58 -2.25
N LYS A 56 16.32 10.16 -2.39
CA LYS A 56 15.38 10.40 -1.29
C LYS A 56 14.04 9.76 -1.57
N HIS A 57 13.37 9.28 -0.53
CA HIS A 57 11.97 8.90 -0.61
C HIS A 57 11.10 10.15 -0.50
N VAL A 58 10.23 10.33 -1.49
CA VAL A 58 9.31 11.48 -1.57
C VAL A 58 7.91 10.98 -1.88
N PHE A 59 6.90 11.73 -1.44
CA PHE A 59 5.53 11.51 -1.86
C PHE A 59 5.27 12.15 -3.23
N THR A 60 4.58 11.43 -4.10
CA THR A 60 4.10 11.93 -5.40
C THR A 60 2.65 11.51 -5.64
N LEU A 61 2.02 12.10 -6.66
CA LEU A 61 0.67 11.69 -7.10
C LEU A 61 0.64 10.20 -7.50
N PRO A 62 -0.52 9.52 -7.37
CA PRO A 62 -0.73 8.14 -7.81
C PRO A 62 -0.43 7.91 -9.30
N LYS A 63 -0.26 6.64 -9.70
CA LYS A 63 0.06 6.27 -11.08
C LYS A 63 -1.17 5.86 -11.87
#